data_AF-A0A5C6G921-F1
#
_entry.id   AF-A0A5C6G921-F1
#
_cell.length_a   1.000
_cell.length_b   1.000
_cell.length_c   1.000
_cell.angle_alpha   90.00
_cell.angle_beta   90.00
_cell.angle_gamma   90.00
#
_symmetry.space_group_name_H-M   'P 1'
#
loop_
_entity.id
_entity.type
_entity.pdbx_description
1 polymer ?
#
loop_
_entity_poly.entity_id
_entity_poly.type
_entity_poly.pdbx_seq_one_letter_code
_entity_poly.pdbx_strand_id
1 'polypeptide(L)'
;MDIGKLDSLQERLEEEIRLRKQLERQTRNTTLPEFLDACHRLMFLGLNVGPTKSSTKDDPANAELKLRPDSIREWSNFPQEQSQIWRALMQADFTERHFTPLIVMEVNGKELRKRSLRSELDLGYFERQTVETPVASVIEGLFTNTQLRETFQLKGDVSFENHANTLTDERILVTDMSSMSLEPAPLRRSRRLAAKSGGTPSLPAATRQDGHQECRQQRLARPRADQFCVYNKGISERLPAFIVEYKSPHKLSLAHIKAGLVDMDLDDIVRLQQKNETPETICRRVVAAVITQVYSYMITGGIELGYVCTGEAFIYIHVKRDEPKTAYYYLSVPREDVGESTGWTADLDDNNRLHLTALGQVLAFTLRALQTTPRANGWIKWAEANLQRWEMVYDVILDEIQEKDILDSNFKPAAQSRDVYSRLSPVKTMSRAMLVSAACGPSQHITPLGDYEKPDGEFDPNTPSRSPREPRAANPSSRRTTTKASRDESTGGTIMASIGIG
;
A
#
# COMPACT_ATOMS: atom_id res chain seq x y z
N MET A 1 34.89 49.06 -24.73
CA MET A 1 33.95 48.01 -25.22
C MET A 1 32.54 48.43 -24.84
N ASP A 2 31.54 47.88 -25.51
CA ASP A 2 30.14 48.31 -25.41
C ASP A 2 29.43 47.52 -24.31
N ILE A 3 29.05 48.17 -23.19
CA ILE A 3 28.65 47.48 -21.95
C ILE A 3 27.39 46.64 -22.17
N GLY A 4 26.37 47.20 -22.84
CA GLY A 4 25.13 46.45 -23.15
C GLY A 4 25.34 45.25 -24.08
N LYS A 5 26.48 45.15 -24.79
CA LYS A 5 26.86 43.91 -25.51
C LYS A 5 27.49 42.86 -24.60
N LEU A 6 28.12 43.27 -23.50
CA LEU A 6 28.64 42.35 -22.49
C LEU A 6 27.49 41.75 -21.68
N ASP A 7 26.57 42.61 -21.22
CA ASP A 7 25.38 42.21 -20.44
C ASP A 7 24.51 41.22 -21.25
N SER A 8 24.18 41.55 -22.50
CA SER A 8 23.39 40.68 -23.40
C SER A 8 24.11 39.36 -23.77
N LEU A 9 25.44 39.31 -23.71
CA LEU A 9 26.18 38.05 -23.86
C LEU A 9 26.17 37.22 -22.57
N GLN A 10 26.17 37.87 -21.40
CA GLN A 10 26.05 37.19 -20.11
C GLN A 10 24.65 36.58 -19.93
N GLU A 11 23.59 37.34 -20.19
CA GLU A 11 22.19 36.83 -20.13
C GLU A 11 22.02 35.57 -20.98
N ARG A 12 22.49 35.61 -22.23
CA ARG A 12 22.44 34.46 -23.15
C ARG A 12 23.26 33.26 -22.67
N LEU A 13 24.40 33.47 -22.03
CA LEU A 13 25.21 32.40 -21.45
C LEU A 13 24.52 31.78 -20.23
N GLU A 14 23.88 32.60 -19.38
CA GLU A 14 23.09 32.12 -18.24
C GLU A 14 21.86 31.33 -18.68
N GLU A 15 21.17 31.77 -19.75
CA GLU A 15 20.09 31.01 -20.39
C GLU A 15 20.60 29.68 -20.97
N GLU A 16 21.72 29.67 -21.69
CA GLU A 16 22.27 28.43 -22.27
C GLU A 16 22.69 27.44 -21.18
N ILE A 17 23.32 27.92 -20.10
CA ILE A 17 23.66 27.11 -18.92
C ILE A 17 22.39 26.56 -18.25
N ARG A 18 21.32 27.36 -18.13
CA ARG A 18 20.03 26.93 -17.58
C ARG A 18 19.38 25.83 -18.44
N LEU A 19 19.35 26.02 -19.75
CA LEU A 19 18.81 25.05 -20.72
C LEU A 19 19.61 23.74 -20.73
N ARG A 20 20.96 23.81 -20.74
CA ARG A 20 21.84 22.64 -20.65
C ARG A 20 21.58 21.84 -19.36
N LYS A 21 21.51 22.51 -18.19
CA LYS A 21 21.19 21.87 -16.91
C LYS A 21 19.79 21.24 -16.88
N GLN A 22 18.80 21.86 -17.53
CA GLN A 22 17.45 21.31 -17.63
C GLN A 22 17.41 20.05 -18.50
N LEU A 23 18.06 20.07 -19.66
CA LEU A 23 18.18 18.91 -20.56
C LEU A 23 18.96 17.76 -19.90
N GLU A 24 20.04 18.05 -19.20
CA GLU A 24 20.79 17.09 -18.39
C GLU A 24 19.89 16.46 -17.30
N ARG A 25 19.12 17.27 -16.56
CA ARG A 25 18.16 16.77 -15.56
C ARG A 25 17.04 15.91 -16.17
N GLN A 26 16.60 16.20 -17.40
CA GLN A 26 15.58 15.40 -18.09
C GLN A 26 16.12 14.08 -18.68
N THR A 27 17.39 14.04 -19.08
CA THR A 27 17.99 12.89 -19.79
C THR A 27 18.82 11.96 -18.89
N ARG A 28 19.33 12.44 -17.75
CA ARG A 28 20.01 11.59 -16.77
C ARG A 28 19.03 10.62 -16.09
N ASN A 29 19.56 9.49 -15.62
CA ASN A 29 18.82 8.58 -14.75
C ASN A 29 18.41 9.26 -13.43
N THR A 30 17.26 8.85 -12.90
CA THR A 30 16.69 9.36 -11.65
C THR A 30 17.22 8.63 -10.42
N THR A 31 17.29 9.32 -9.28
CA THR A 31 17.44 8.69 -7.95
C THR A 31 16.11 8.14 -7.45
N LEU A 32 16.10 7.29 -6.42
CA LEU A 32 14.84 6.72 -5.90
C LEU A 32 13.79 7.80 -5.50
N PRO A 33 14.14 8.92 -4.82
CA PRO A 33 13.17 9.99 -4.54
C PRO A 33 12.67 10.73 -5.80
N GLU A 34 13.56 11.04 -6.75
CA GLU A 34 13.18 11.63 -8.05
C GLU A 34 12.22 10.72 -8.83
N PHE A 35 12.47 9.40 -8.79
CA PHE A 35 11.68 8.38 -9.48
C PHE A 35 10.29 8.20 -8.87
N LEU A 36 10.19 8.13 -7.54
CA LEU A 36 8.92 8.06 -6.81
C LEU A 36 8.02 9.28 -7.10
N ASP A 37 8.60 10.49 -7.05
CA ASP A 37 7.90 11.74 -7.35
C ASP A 37 7.43 11.80 -8.81
N ALA A 38 8.30 11.43 -9.75
CA ALA A 38 7.98 11.41 -11.17
C ALA A 38 6.94 10.34 -11.53
N CYS A 39 6.99 9.16 -10.93
CA CYS A 39 5.98 8.11 -11.09
C CYS A 39 4.60 8.61 -10.68
N HIS A 40 4.50 9.28 -9.52
CA HIS A 40 3.25 9.86 -9.05
C HIS A 40 2.72 10.96 -9.99
N ARG A 41 3.52 12.03 -10.20
CA ARG A 41 3.08 13.23 -10.91
C ARG A 41 2.88 13.05 -12.42
N LEU A 42 3.76 12.29 -13.07
CA LEU A 42 3.74 12.15 -14.53
C LEU A 42 2.82 11.01 -14.97
N MET A 43 2.83 9.88 -14.26
CA MET A 43 2.12 8.67 -14.66
C MET A 43 0.84 8.42 -13.84
N PHE A 44 0.94 8.30 -12.51
CA PHE A 44 -0.20 7.87 -11.67
C PHE A 44 -1.35 8.90 -11.64
N LEU A 45 -1.07 10.20 -11.49
CA LEU A 45 -2.09 11.26 -11.61
C LEU A 45 -2.71 11.37 -13.02
N GLY A 46 -2.19 10.62 -14.00
CA GLY A 46 -2.79 10.43 -15.31
C GLY A 46 -3.93 9.40 -15.37
N LEU A 47 -4.27 8.76 -14.23
CA LEU A 47 -5.37 7.82 -14.09
C LEU A 47 -6.70 8.43 -14.55
N ASN A 48 -7.43 7.69 -15.38
CA ASN A 48 -8.68 8.10 -16.02
C ASN A 48 -9.67 6.93 -15.99
N VAL A 49 -10.72 7.00 -15.16
CA VAL A 49 -11.75 5.96 -15.06
C VAL A 49 -12.77 6.12 -16.19
N GLY A 50 -13.05 5.05 -16.93
CA GLY A 50 -14.02 5.08 -18.02
C GLY A 50 -15.48 4.99 -17.54
N PRO A 51 -16.45 5.49 -18.33
CA PRO A 51 -17.86 5.47 -17.95
C PRO A 51 -18.41 4.03 -17.87
N THR A 52 -19.08 3.71 -16.77
CA THR A 52 -19.57 2.38 -16.38
C THR A 52 -20.47 1.69 -17.41
N LYS A 53 -21.20 2.47 -18.23
CA LYS A 53 -22.28 2.03 -19.15
C LYS A 53 -21.86 1.10 -20.31
N SER A 54 -20.59 0.68 -20.39
CA SER A 54 -20.05 -0.09 -21.51
C SER A 54 -19.33 -1.39 -21.08
N SER A 55 -19.39 -1.78 -19.80
CA SER A 55 -18.66 -2.95 -19.29
C SER A 55 -19.45 -4.27 -19.40
N THR A 56 -18.75 -5.40 -19.30
CA THR A 56 -19.36 -6.73 -19.18
C THR A 56 -19.97 -6.93 -17.79
N LYS A 57 -21.21 -7.44 -17.76
CA LYS A 57 -21.91 -7.88 -16.54
C LYS A 57 -21.38 -9.25 -16.08
N ASP A 58 -20.10 -9.29 -15.73
CA ASP A 58 -19.53 -10.40 -14.95
C ASP A 58 -19.63 -10.06 -13.46
N ASP A 59 -19.97 -11.05 -12.64
CA ASP A 59 -20.10 -10.92 -11.18
C ASP A 59 -18.85 -10.22 -10.58
N PRO A 60 -19.01 -9.07 -9.88
CA PRO A 60 -17.89 -8.35 -9.27
C PRO A 60 -17.16 -9.17 -8.20
N ALA A 61 -17.81 -10.15 -7.57
CA ALA A 61 -17.27 -10.92 -6.46
C ALA A 61 -17.57 -12.42 -6.57
N ASN A 62 -16.83 -13.09 -7.46
CA ASN A 62 -16.63 -14.54 -7.47
C ASN A 62 -15.95 -15.00 -6.16
N ALA A 63 -16.74 -15.02 -5.09
CA ALA A 63 -16.40 -15.44 -3.74
C ALA A 63 -17.09 -16.75 -3.35
N GLU A 64 -18.11 -17.17 -4.11
CA GLU A 64 -18.90 -18.38 -3.84
C GLU A 64 -18.02 -19.61 -3.60
N LEU A 65 -18.33 -20.35 -2.53
CA LEU A 65 -17.61 -21.53 -2.06
C LEU A 65 -16.13 -21.32 -1.68
N LYS A 66 -15.58 -20.10 -1.76
CA LYS A 66 -14.20 -19.80 -1.31
C LYS A 66 -14.12 -19.74 0.22
N LEU A 67 -12.91 -19.93 0.76
CA LEU A 67 -12.68 -19.81 2.20
C LEU A 67 -12.81 -18.33 2.61
N ARG A 68 -13.56 -18.06 3.68
CA ARG A 68 -13.75 -16.71 4.21
C ARG A 68 -13.17 -16.56 5.63
N PRO A 69 -12.77 -15.35 6.04
CA PRO A 69 -12.54 -15.09 7.45
C PRO A 69 -13.86 -15.11 8.24
N ASP A 70 -13.77 -15.18 9.56
CA ASP A 70 -14.89 -14.89 10.44
C ASP A 70 -15.07 -13.35 10.56
N SER A 71 -13.97 -12.57 10.54
CA SER A 71 -14.01 -11.09 10.61
C SER A 71 -12.98 -10.35 9.74
N ILE A 72 -13.29 -9.10 9.40
CA ILE A 72 -12.41 -8.13 8.71
C ILE A 72 -12.19 -6.95 9.67
N ARG A 73 -10.92 -6.54 9.88
CA ARG A 73 -10.51 -5.61 10.96
C ARG A 73 -9.44 -4.60 10.52
N GLU A 74 -9.41 -3.37 11.04
CA GLU A 74 -8.36 -2.40 10.68
C GLU A 74 -6.95 -2.85 11.13
N TRP A 75 -5.97 -2.78 10.23
CA TRP A 75 -4.56 -3.06 10.48
C TRP A 75 -3.86 -1.82 11.05
N SER A 76 -4.12 -1.54 12.32
CA SER A 76 -3.65 -0.33 13.01
C SER A 76 -2.13 -0.13 13.07
N ASN A 77 -1.35 -1.22 12.97
CA ASN A 77 0.13 -1.20 12.97
C ASN A 77 0.76 -1.00 11.58
N PHE A 78 -0.01 -1.04 10.49
CA PHE A 78 0.51 -0.92 9.12
C PHE A 78 1.38 0.33 8.89
N PRO A 79 1.03 1.53 9.39
CA PRO A 79 1.88 2.73 9.25
C PRO A 79 3.28 2.56 9.85
N GLN A 80 3.36 1.94 11.04
CA GLN A 80 4.58 1.75 11.81
C GLN A 80 5.45 0.68 11.16
N GLU A 81 4.85 -0.43 10.70
CA GLU A 81 5.54 -1.51 9.98
C GLU A 81 6.11 -1.03 8.64
N GLN A 82 5.29 -0.39 7.79
CA GLN A 82 5.79 0.16 6.53
C GLN A 82 6.88 1.22 6.75
N SER A 83 6.75 2.06 7.78
CA SER A 83 7.77 3.06 8.11
C SER A 83 9.06 2.45 8.66
N GLN A 84 9.08 1.18 9.10
CA GLN A 84 10.32 0.46 9.40
C GLN A 84 11.06 0.08 8.12
N ILE A 85 10.34 -0.42 7.10
CA ILE A 85 10.90 -0.73 5.78
C ILE A 85 11.54 0.52 5.16
N TRP A 86 10.81 1.65 5.15
CA TRP A 86 11.35 2.91 4.63
C TRP A 86 12.57 3.41 5.41
N ARG A 87 12.59 3.28 6.74
CA ARG A 87 13.77 3.66 7.54
C ARG A 87 14.98 2.79 7.25
N ALA A 88 14.81 1.47 7.12
CA ALA A 88 15.90 0.56 6.74
C ALA A 88 16.43 0.89 5.33
N LEU A 89 15.53 1.16 4.38
CA LEU A 89 15.87 1.52 3.00
C LEU A 89 16.61 2.87 2.89
N MET A 90 16.23 3.88 3.68
CA MET A 90 16.90 5.20 3.70
C MET A 90 18.16 5.25 4.59
N GLN A 91 18.41 4.22 5.41
CA GLN A 91 19.65 4.06 6.17
C GLN A 91 20.77 3.37 5.36
N ALA A 92 20.41 2.65 4.30
CA ALA A 92 21.37 2.10 3.34
C ALA A 92 21.91 3.19 2.41
N ASP A 93 23.15 3.02 1.94
CA ASP A 93 23.80 3.96 1.02
C ASP A 93 23.32 3.75 -0.43
N PHE A 94 22.06 4.10 -0.69
CA PHE A 94 21.38 3.90 -1.97
C PHE A 94 20.97 5.24 -2.61
N THR A 95 21.99 6.06 -2.92
CA THR A 95 21.83 7.42 -3.46
C THR A 95 22.09 7.51 -4.97
N GLU A 96 22.44 6.39 -5.61
CA GLU A 96 22.80 6.29 -7.02
C GLU A 96 21.62 6.48 -8.00
N ARG A 97 21.97 6.64 -9.28
CA ARG A 97 21.06 7.02 -10.37
C ARG A 97 20.82 5.84 -11.32
N HIS A 98 20.02 4.89 -10.88
CA HIS A 98 19.69 3.69 -11.66
C HIS A 98 18.41 3.82 -12.49
N PHE A 99 17.50 4.73 -12.14
CA PHE A 99 16.11 4.67 -12.60
C PHE A 99 15.81 5.52 -13.82
N THR A 100 14.68 5.23 -14.46
CA THR A 100 14.22 5.80 -15.73
C THR A 100 14.36 7.33 -15.78
N PRO A 101 14.98 7.90 -16.83
CA PRO A 101 15.05 9.35 -17.03
C PRO A 101 13.67 10.02 -17.15
N LEU A 102 13.55 11.24 -16.63
CA LEU A 102 12.29 11.99 -16.58
C LEU A 102 11.63 12.15 -17.96
N ILE A 103 12.42 12.35 -19.02
CA ILE A 103 11.90 12.49 -20.39
C ILE A 103 11.14 11.25 -20.88
N VAL A 104 11.55 10.05 -20.47
CA VAL A 104 10.86 8.80 -20.81
C VAL A 104 9.57 8.67 -20.01
N MET A 105 9.60 9.04 -18.71
CA MET A 105 8.43 9.02 -17.84
C MET A 105 7.36 10.04 -18.29
N GLU A 106 7.77 11.19 -18.80
CA GLU A 106 6.87 12.16 -19.45
C GLU A 106 6.17 11.58 -20.67
N VAL A 107 6.88 10.84 -21.53
CA VAL A 107 6.30 10.21 -22.74
C VAL A 107 5.35 9.09 -22.35
N ASN A 108 5.74 8.23 -21.41
CA ASN A 108 4.88 7.14 -20.93
C ASN A 108 3.62 7.67 -20.24
N GLY A 109 3.73 8.71 -19.41
CA GLY A 109 2.60 9.40 -18.79
C GLY A 109 1.65 10.05 -19.81
N LYS A 110 2.18 10.60 -20.91
CA LYS A 110 1.37 11.14 -22.04
C LYS A 110 0.64 10.04 -22.81
N GLU A 111 1.15 8.81 -22.87
CA GLU A 111 0.46 7.66 -23.48
C GLU A 111 -0.60 7.05 -22.55
N LEU A 112 -0.28 6.86 -21.26
CA LEU A 112 -1.22 6.33 -20.25
C LEU A 112 -2.51 7.15 -20.18
N ARG A 113 -2.41 8.49 -20.15
CA ARG A 113 -3.54 9.43 -20.10
C ARG A 113 -4.55 9.31 -21.27
N LYS A 114 -4.16 8.69 -22.39
CA LYS A 114 -5.06 8.47 -23.55
C LYS A 114 -6.01 7.29 -23.35
N ARG A 115 -5.71 6.40 -22.40
CA ARG A 115 -6.52 5.21 -22.10
C ARG A 115 -7.41 5.51 -20.90
N SER A 116 -8.63 4.99 -20.93
CA SER A 116 -9.54 5.01 -19.77
C SER A 116 -9.69 3.59 -19.24
N LEU A 117 -9.66 3.40 -17.92
CA LEU A 117 -9.88 2.08 -17.33
C LEU A 117 -11.34 1.66 -17.54
N ARG A 118 -11.56 0.59 -18.33
CA ARG A 118 -12.89 0.05 -18.64
C ARG A 118 -13.02 -1.45 -18.35
N SER A 119 -11.94 -2.12 -17.95
CA SER A 119 -11.86 -3.55 -17.67
C SER A 119 -10.68 -3.85 -16.73
N GLU A 120 -10.62 -5.05 -16.15
CA GLU A 120 -9.42 -5.55 -15.45
C GLU A 120 -8.18 -5.57 -16.34
N LEU A 121 -8.33 -5.75 -17.66
CA LEU A 121 -7.20 -5.71 -18.61
C LEU A 121 -6.61 -4.31 -18.78
N ASP A 122 -7.44 -3.26 -18.76
CA ASP A 122 -6.96 -1.87 -18.79
C ASP A 122 -6.26 -1.51 -17.47
N LEU A 123 -6.83 -1.97 -16.34
CA LEU A 123 -6.26 -1.77 -15.01
C LEU A 123 -4.90 -2.47 -14.88
N GLY A 124 -4.80 -3.74 -15.26
CA GLY A 124 -3.53 -4.48 -15.28
C GLY A 124 -2.50 -3.86 -16.22
N TYR A 125 -2.90 -3.26 -17.35
CA TYR A 125 -1.97 -2.49 -18.18
C TYR A 125 -1.47 -1.22 -17.47
N PHE A 126 -2.34 -0.47 -16.81
CA PHE A 126 -1.97 0.73 -16.07
C PHE A 126 -1.03 0.40 -14.90
N GLU A 127 -1.44 -0.52 -14.02
CA GLU A 127 -0.68 -0.96 -12.87
C GLU A 127 0.68 -1.53 -13.26
N ARG A 128 0.76 -2.26 -14.37
CA ARG A 128 2.05 -2.75 -14.88
C ARG A 128 3.03 -1.64 -15.23
N GLN A 129 2.54 -0.49 -15.71
CA GLN A 129 3.37 0.66 -16.09
C GLN A 129 3.64 1.61 -14.92
N THR A 130 2.71 1.76 -13.96
CA THR A 130 2.81 2.72 -12.85
C THR A 130 3.32 2.13 -11.54
N VAL A 131 3.16 0.81 -11.35
CA VAL A 131 3.48 0.08 -10.12
C VAL A 131 4.39 -1.12 -10.40
N GLU A 132 3.94 -2.17 -11.12
CA GLU A 132 4.67 -3.46 -11.17
C GLU A 132 6.10 -3.32 -11.74
N THR A 133 6.24 -2.75 -12.94
CA THR A 133 7.56 -2.61 -13.60
C THR A 133 8.46 -1.62 -12.85
N PRO A 134 7.96 -0.47 -12.35
CA PRO A 134 8.71 0.38 -11.42
C PRO A 134 9.16 -0.32 -10.12
N VAL A 135 8.33 -1.17 -9.50
CA VAL A 135 8.72 -1.93 -8.28
C VAL A 135 9.83 -2.93 -8.61
N ALA A 136 9.68 -3.71 -9.69
CA ALA A 136 10.70 -4.66 -10.13
C ALA A 136 12.05 -3.96 -10.43
N SER A 137 12.02 -2.87 -11.19
CA SER A 137 13.23 -2.07 -11.51
C SER A 137 13.89 -1.48 -10.26
N VAL A 138 13.13 -1.06 -9.25
CA VAL A 138 13.71 -0.65 -7.97
C VAL A 138 14.37 -1.84 -7.27
N ILE A 139 13.73 -3.00 -7.21
CA ILE A 139 14.26 -4.18 -6.51
C ILE A 139 15.50 -4.75 -7.20
N GLU A 140 15.56 -4.75 -8.54
CA GLU A 140 16.76 -5.05 -9.32
C GLU A 140 17.93 -4.12 -8.91
N GLY A 141 17.68 -2.82 -8.80
CA GLY A 141 18.64 -1.85 -8.27
C GLY A 141 19.08 -2.17 -6.83
N LEU A 142 18.13 -2.46 -5.93
CA LEU A 142 18.41 -2.78 -4.53
C LEU A 142 19.21 -4.10 -4.37
N PHE A 143 19.02 -5.08 -5.25
CA PHE A 143 19.74 -6.36 -5.23
C PHE A 143 21.26 -6.20 -5.47
N THR A 144 21.69 -5.14 -6.17
CA THR A 144 23.12 -4.81 -6.34
C THR A 144 23.80 -4.45 -5.01
N ASN A 145 23.05 -3.85 -4.07
CA ASN A 145 23.56 -3.47 -2.76
C ASN A 145 23.45 -4.65 -1.78
N THR A 146 24.60 -5.14 -1.33
CA THR A 146 24.70 -6.34 -0.47
C THR A 146 23.96 -6.19 0.87
N GLN A 147 24.03 -5.01 1.51
CA GLN A 147 23.32 -4.74 2.76
C GLN A 147 21.80 -4.82 2.58
N LEU A 148 21.28 -4.22 1.49
CA LEU A 148 19.85 -4.21 1.17
C LEU A 148 19.35 -5.60 0.77
N ARG A 149 20.13 -6.34 -0.03
CA ARG A 149 19.86 -7.73 -0.40
C ARG A 149 19.68 -8.63 0.83
N GLU A 150 20.57 -8.51 1.81
CA GLU A 150 20.51 -9.29 3.06
C GLU A 150 19.37 -8.81 3.98
N THR A 151 19.19 -7.50 4.14
CA THR A 151 18.12 -6.91 4.97
C THR A 151 16.73 -7.30 4.50
N PHE A 152 16.47 -7.29 3.20
CA PHE A 152 15.15 -7.58 2.61
C PHE A 152 15.02 -8.98 2.00
N GLN A 153 16.00 -9.86 2.24
CA GLN A 153 16.03 -11.25 1.74
C GLN A 153 15.83 -11.37 0.22
N LEU A 154 16.38 -10.42 -0.55
CA LEU A 154 16.23 -10.37 -2.00
C LEU A 154 17.01 -11.54 -2.64
N LYS A 155 16.30 -12.44 -3.35
CA LYS A 155 16.92 -13.58 -4.04
C LYS A 155 17.44 -13.20 -5.43
N GLY A 156 16.92 -12.11 -5.99
CA GLY A 156 17.21 -11.60 -7.33
C GLY A 156 16.14 -10.58 -7.72
N ASP A 157 15.39 -10.87 -8.78
CA ASP A 157 14.30 -10.04 -9.31
C ASP A 157 12.94 -10.34 -8.62
N VAL A 158 11.94 -9.48 -8.84
CA VAL A 158 10.56 -9.70 -8.42
C VAL A 158 9.59 -9.61 -9.59
N SER A 159 8.83 -10.69 -9.79
CA SER A 159 7.86 -10.77 -10.89
C SER A 159 6.43 -10.91 -10.41
N PHE A 160 5.56 -10.11 -11.02
CA PHE A 160 4.10 -10.17 -10.90
C PHE A 160 3.57 -11.13 -11.96
N GLU A 161 3.00 -12.28 -11.55
CA GLU A 161 2.59 -13.33 -12.49
C GLU A 161 1.16 -13.83 -12.22
N ASN A 162 0.39 -13.97 -13.30
CA ASN A 162 -1.03 -14.35 -13.29
C ASN A 162 -1.22 -15.88 -13.10
N HIS A 163 -0.70 -16.39 -11.99
CA HIS A 163 -0.56 -17.81 -11.67
C HIS A 163 -1.07 -18.16 -10.25
N ALA A 164 -1.87 -17.30 -9.60
CA ALA A 164 -2.42 -17.60 -8.27
C ALA A 164 -3.26 -18.91 -8.27
N ASN A 165 -4.00 -19.18 -9.35
CA ASN A 165 -4.79 -20.42 -9.52
C ASN A 165 -3.95 -21.71 -9.74
N THR A 166 -2.62 -21.63 -9.81
CA THR A 166 -1.77 -22.85 -9.82
C THR A 166 -1.13 -23.13 -8.46
N LEU A 167 -1.28 -22.23 -7.48
CA LEU A 167 -0.87 -22.48 -6.09
C LEU A 167 -1.74 -23.56 -5.42
N THR A 168 -2.96 -23.77 -5.93
CA THR A 168 -3.94 -24.76 -5.45
C THR A 168 -3.84 -26.13 -6.11
N ASP A 169 -2.93 -26.34 -7.08
CA ASP A 169 -2.85 -27.56 -7.88
C ASP A 169 -1.45 -28.19 -7.81
N GLU A 170 -1.23 -29.05 -6.81
CA GLU A 170 0.05 -29.73 -6.51
C GLU A 170 0.69 -30.42 -7.75
N ARG A 171 -0.12 -30.77 -8.76
CA ARG A 171 0.33 -31.44 -9.99
C ARG A 171 1.02 -30.50 -10.99
N ILE A 172 0.69 -29.21 -10.98
CA ILE A 172 1.28 -28.24 -11.91
C ILE A 172 2.71 -27.89 -11.49
N LEU A 173 2.96 -27.73 -10.19
CA LEU A 173 4.26 -27.37 -9.62
C LEU A 173 5.39 -28.32 -10.06
N VAL A 174 5.13 -29.63 -10.07
CA VAL A 174 6.12 -30.65 -10.51
C VAL A 174 6.27 -30.70 -12.04
N THR A 175 5.18 -30.45 -12.77
CA THR A 175 5.17 -30.58 -14.24
C THR A 175 5.86 -29.39 -14.90
N ASP A 176 5.54 -28.16 -14.47
CA ASP A 176 5.99 -26.95 -15.19
C ASP A 176 7.48 -26.66 -15.01
N MET A 177 8.07 -27.10 -13.89
CA MET A 177 9.52 -27.13 -13.67
C MET A 177 10.29 -27.99 -14.69
N SER A 178 9.61 -28.93 -15.36
CA SER A 178 10.24 -29.83 -16.34
C SER A 178 10.10 -29.35 -17.80
N SER A 179 9.20 -28.40 -18.09
CA SER A 179 8.89 -27.96 -19.47
C SER A 179 9.82 -26.89 -20.04
N MET A 180 10.74 -26.33 -19.24
CA MET A 180 11.62 -25.22 -19.62
C MET A 180 12.90 -25.65 -20.39
N SER A 181 13.01 -26.92 -20.81
CA SER A 181 14.15 -27.37 -21.62
C SER A 181 13.96 -27.00 -23.10
N LEU A 182 14.94 -26.32 -23.68
CA LEU A 182 14.87 -25.75 -25.04
C LEU A 182 15.14 -26.78 -26.15
N GLU A 183 14.17 -27.65 -26.40
CA GLU A 183 14.14 -28.51 -27.61
C GLU A 183 12.90 -28.19 -28.49
N PRO A 184 13.03 -28.09 -29.82
CA PRO A 184 11.98 -27.54 -30.68
C PRO A 184 10.86 -28.54 -30.96
N ALA A 185 9.78 -28.45 -30.17
CA ALA A 185 8.58 -29.28 -30.35
C ALA A 185 7.93 -29.09 -31.74
N PRO A 186 7.46 -30.17 -32.41
CA PRO A 186 7.08 -30.14 -33.82
C PRO A 186 5.76 -29.39 -34.11
N LEU A 187 5.74 -28.69 -35.25
CA LEU A 187 4.64 -27.81 -35.71
C LEU A 187 3.30 -28.56 -35.88
N ARG A 188 2.42 -28.48 -34.89
CA ARG A 188 1.03 -28.97 -34.96
C ARG A 188 0.17 -28.11 -35.89
N ARG A 189 -0.01 -28.55 -37.15
CA ARG A 189 -1.00 -27.98 -38.09
C ARG A 189 -2.41 -28.01 -37.48
N SER A 190 -3.20 -26.95 -37.71
CA SER A 190 -4.53 -26.82 -37.11
C SER A 190 -5.60 -27.64 -37.85
N ARG A 191 -6.49 -28.30 -37.08
CA ARG A 191 -7.49 -29.26 -37.58
C ARG A 191 -8.60 -28.63 -38.46
N ARG A 192 -8.65 -27.28 -38.58
CA ARG A 192 -9.67 -26.55 -39.36
C ARG A 192 -9.54 -26.68 -40.89
N LEU A 193 -8.39 -27.11 -41.41
CA LEU A 193 -8.18 -27.28 -42.86
C LEU A 193 -8.58 -28.67 -43.39
N ALA A 194 -8.91 -29.63 -42.52
CA ALA A 194 -9.28 -31.00 -42.91
C ALA A 194 -10.76 -31.15 -43.32
N ALA A 195 -11.55 -30.08 -43.29
CA ALA A 195 -13.02 -30.10 -43.52
C ALA A 195 -13.44 -29.64 -44.93
N LYS A 196 -12.55 -29.76 -45.94
CA LYS A 196 -12.83 -29.43 -47.35
C LYS A 196 -12.27 -30.47 -48.33
N SER A 197 -12.71 -31.72 -48.18
CA SER A 197 -12.64 -32.75 -49.23
C SER A 197 -13.94 -33.56 -49.17
N GLY A 198 -14.80 -33.44 -50.17
CA GLY A 198 -16.11 -34.11 -50.21
C GLY A 198 -16.05 -35.52 -50.78
N GLY A 199 -16.98 -36.38 -50.34
CA GLY A 199 -17.18 -37.75 -50.83
C GLY A 199 -18.54 -38.28 -50.37
N THR A 200 -19.29 -38.92 -51.26
CA THR A 200 -20.72 -39.26 -51.14
C THR A 200 -21.05 -40.45 -50.21
N PRO A 201 -22.34 -40.66 -49.83
CA PRO A 201 -22.72 -41.52 -48.70
C PRO A 201 -23.32 -42.90 -49.06
N SER A 202 -23.40 -43.79 -48.06
CA SER A 202 -24.26 -45.00 -48.06
C SER A 202 -24.65 -45.43 -46.62
N LEU A 203 -25.75 -46.19 -46.50
CA LEU A 203 -26.41 -46.68 -45.26
C LEU A 203 -26.67 -48.23 -45.42
N PRO A 204 -27.31 -49.00 -44.49
CA PRO A 204 -27.90 -48.67 -43.17
C PRO A 204 -27.66 -49.70 -42.00
N ALA A 205 -28.07 -49.28 -40.78
CA ALA A 205 -28.74 -50.05 -39.70
C ALA A 205 -28.03 -51.09 -38.78
N ALA A 206 -28.57 -51.16 -37.55
CA ALA A 206 -28.33 -52.11 -36.43
C ALA A 206 -26.93 -52.05 -35.76
N THR A 207 -26.74 -52.31 -34.45
CA THR A 207 -27.62 -52.86 -33.39
C THR A 207 -27.59 -51.97 -32.12
N ARG A 208 -28.41 -52.28 -31.09
CA ARG A 208 -28.60 -51.49 -29.86
C ARG A 208 -27.70 -51.89 -28.68
N GLN A 209 -27.54 -50.93 -27.75
CA GLN A 209 -27.21 -51.11 -26.32
C GLN A 209 -25.78 -51.64 -26.02
N ASP A 210 -25.18 -51.40 -24.85
CA ASP A 210 -25.75 -50.83 -23.61
C ASP A 210 -24.93 -49.66 -23.00
N GLY A 211 -25.41 -49.11 -21.88
CA GLY A 211 -24.98 -47.80 -21.38
C GLY A 211 -23.62 -47.73 -20.68
N HIS A 212 -22.80 -46.75 -21.09
CA HIS A 212 -21.96 -46.00 -20.14
C HIS A 212 -22.47 -44.57 -20.06
N GLN A 213 -23.00 -44.20 -18.89
CA GLN A 213 -23.41 -42.83 -18.59
C GLN A 213 -22.16 -41.99 -18.33
N GLU A 214 -21.53 -41.49 -19.40
CA GLU A 214 -20.44 -40.52 -19.28
C GLU A 214 -20.93 -39.35 -18.43
N CYS A 215 -20.37 -39.26 -17.22
CA CYS A 215 -20.55 -38.10 -16.37
C CYS A 215 -20.10 -36.89 -17.18
N ARG A 216 -21.05 -36.01 -17.53
CA ARG A 216 -20.74 -34.68 -18.06
C ARG A 216 -20.06 -33.91 -16.95
N GLN A 217 -18.76 -34.14 -16.80
CA GLN A 217 -17.84 -33.25 -16.11
C GLN A 217 -18.00 -31.90 -16.80
N GLN A 218 -18.84 -31.05 -16.22
CA GLN A 218 -19.02 -29.69 -16.68
C GLN A 218 -17.63 -29.09 -16.64
N ARG A 219 -17.12 -28.79 -17.83
CA ARG A 219 -15.74 -28.37 -18.02
C ARG A 219 -15.65 -26.95 -17.51
N LEU A 220 -15.48 -26.83 -16.19
CA LEU A 220 -15.49 -25.58 -15.43
C LEU A 220 -14.75 -24.54 -16.26
N ALA A 221 -15.48 -23.50 -16.66
CA ALA A 221 -14.95 -22.47 -17.53
C ALA A 221 -13.81 -21.80 -16.75
N ARG A 222 -12.56 -22.17 -17.08
CA ARG A 222 -11.36 -21.65 -16.40
C ARG A 222 -11.50 -20.13 -16.30
N PRO A 223 -11.64 -19.56 -15.09
CA PRO A 223 -11.73 -18.12 -14.96
C PRO A 223 -10.50 -17.52 -15.63
N ARG A 224 -10.72 -16.52 -16.48
CA ARG A 224 -9.61 -15.66 -16.90
C ARG A 224 -9.18 -14.96 -15.63
N ALA A 225 -7.97 -15.24 -15.19
CA ALA A 225 -7.59 -14.93 -13.82
C ALA A 225 -7.25 -13.44 -13.70
N ASP A 226 -7.94 -12.76 -12.79
CA ASP A 226 -7.66 -11.37 -12.40
C ASP A 226 -6.69 -11.33 -11.19
N GLN A 227 -5.88 -12.40 -11.06
CA GLN A 227 -5.27 -12.86 -9.81
C GLN A 227 -3.78 -13.14 -9.99
N PHE A 228 -2.98 -12.22 -9.49
CA PHE A 228 -1.54 -12.25 -9.63
C PHE A 228 -0.92 -12.71 -8.32
N CYS A 229 0.17 -13.47 -8.40
CA CYS A 229 1.04 -13.72 -7.27
C CYS A 229 2.40 -13.11 -7.59
N VAL A 230 2.99 -12.47 -6.58
CA VAL A 230 4.28 -11.78 -6.69
C VAL A 230 5.35 -12.66 -6.06
N TYR A 231 6.43 -12.90 -6.82
CA TYR A 231 7.44 -13.91 -6.48
C TYR A 231 8.83 -13.28 -6.30
N ASN A 232 9.52 -13.67 -5.23
CA ASN A 232 10.97 -13.48 -5.04
C ASN A 232 11.71 -14.50 -5.93
N LYS A 233 12.41 -14.06 -6.97
CA LYS A 233 13.10 -14.92 -7.95
C LYS A 233 14.60 -14.92 -7.75
N GLY A 234 15.14 -16.05 -7.31
CA GLY A 234 16.56 -16.36 -7.42
C GLY A 234 16.88 -17.14 -8.71
N ILE A 235 18.15 -17.55 -8.82
CA ILE A 235 18.67 -18.29 -9.99
C ILE A 235 17.94 -19.63 -10.21
N SER A 236 17.56 -20.31 -9.13
CA SER A 236 16.86 -21.60 -9.14
C SER A 236 15.67 -21.66 -8.17
N GLU A 237 15.43 -20.61 -7.39
CA GLU A 237 14.36 -20.53 -6.39
C GLU A 237 13.30 -19.51 -6.82
N ARG A 238 12.02 -19.84 -6.62
CA ARG A 238 10.89 -18.96 -6.90
C ARG A 238 9.92 -19.04 -5.72
N LEU A 239 9.98 -18.05 -4.81
CA LEU A 239 9.19 -18.04 -3.58
C LEU A 239 8.00 -17.06 -3.71
N PRO A 240 6.74 -17.50 -3.58
CA PRO A 240 5.60 -16.58 -3.56
C PRO A 240 5.63 -15.73 -2.29
N ALA A 241 5.48 -14.41 -2.44
CA ALA A 241 5.59 -13.42 -1.36
C ALA A 241 4.24 -12.81 -0.98
N PHE A 242 3.40 -12.44 -1.96
CA PHE A 242 2.04 -11.94 -1.73
C PHE A 242 1.09 -12.21 -2.91
N ILE A 243 -0.22 -12.09 -2.66
CA ILE A 243 -1.29 -12.21 -3.67
C ILE A 243 -1.85 -10.82 -4.02
N VAL A 244 -2.21 -10.61 -5.28
CA VAL A 244 -2.89 -9.40 -5.78
C VAL A 244 -4.17 -9.78 -6.52
N GLU A 245 -5.26 -9.13 -6.18
CA GLU A 245 -6.55 -9.19 -6.88
C GLU A 245 -6.83 -7.83 -7.54
N TYR A 246 -7.06 -7.82 -8.84
CA TYR A 246 -7.52 -6.61 -9.55
C TYR A 246 -9.04 -6.61 -9.68
N LYS A 247 -9.69 -5.52 -9.26
CA LYS A 247 -11.10 -5.24 -9.58
C LYS A 247 -11.20 -3.94 -10.34
N SER A 248 -11.89 -3.96 -11.47
CA SER A 248 -12.12 -2.74 -12.24
C SER A 248 -12.90 -1.68 -11.42
N PRO A 249 -12.63 -0.36 -11.60
CA PRO A 249 -13.33 0.68 -10.85
C PRO A 249 -14.87 0.65 -10.94
N HIS A 250 -15.43 0.09 -12.00
CA HIS A 250 -16.88 -0.02 -12.18
C HIS A 250 -17.50 -1.26 -11.51
N LYS A 251 -16.70 -2.24 -11.06
CA LYS A 251 -17.12 -3.39 -10.23
C LYS A 251 -16.92 -3.10 -8.74
N LEU A 252 -15.92 -2.30 -8.40
CA LEU A 252 -15.63 -1.82 -7.04
C LEU A 252 -15.06 -0.40 -7.13
N SER A 253 -15.92 0.62 -6.98
CA SER A 253 -15.47 2.02 -7.06
C SER A 253 -14.95 2.53 -5.71
N LEU A 254 -14.27 3.68 -5.72
CA LEU A 254 -13.82 4.35 -4.50
C LEU A 254 -14.99 4.68 -3.55
N ALA A 255 -16.19 4.98 -4.06
CA ALA A 255 -17.39 5.20 -3.25
C ALA A 255 -17.84 3.91 -2.53
N HIS A 256 -17.89 2.78 -3.24
CA HIS A 256 -18.20 1.46 -2.65
C HIS A 256 -17.21 1.09 -1.55
N ILE A 257 -15.91 1.34 -1.77
CA ILE A 257 -14.87 1.08 -0.76
C ILE A 257 -15.08 1.99 0.47
N LYS A 258 -15.35 3.29 0.30
CA LYS A 258 -15.55 4.23 1.42
C LYS A 258 -16.80 3.94 2.25
N ALA A 259 -17.89 3.49 1.63
CA ALA A 259 -19.12 3.10 2.33
C ALA A 259 -19.06 1.69 2.94
N GLY A 260 -18.32 0.78 2.28
CA GLY A 260 -18.27 -0.64 2.63
C GLY A 260 -17.12 -1.08 3.55
N LEU A 261 -15.95 -0.44 3.48
CA LEU A 261 -14.74 -0.91 4.18
C LEU A 261 -14.67 -0.42 5.63
N VAL A 262 -15.24 -1.22 6.53
CA VAL A 262 -15.24 -1.03 7.98
C VAL A 262 -14.90 -2.34 8.69
N ASP A 263 -14.57 -2.27 9.98
CA ASP A 263 -14.58 -3.40 10.90
C ASP A 263 -15.94 -4.14 10.81
N MET A 264 -15.93 -5.44 10.51
CA MET A 264 -17.13 -6.24 10.32
C MET A 264 -16.92 -7.73 10.61
N ASP A 265 -17.96 -8.39 11.12
CA ASP A 265 -18.02 -9.84 11.31
C ASP A 265 -18.90 -10.45 10.21
N LEU A 266 -18.38 -11.43 9.46
CA LEU A 266 -18.95 -11.80 8.15
C LEU A 266 -20.28 -12.55 8.26
N ASP A 267 -20.57 -13.18 9.40
CA ASP A 267 -21.83 -13.86 9.65
C ASP A 267 -23.04 -12.91 9.61
N ASP A 268 -22.85 -11.62 9.93
CA ASP A 268 -23.88 -10.57 9.83
C ASP A 268 -24.03 -9.99 8.42
N ILE A 269 -23.03 -10.18 7.56
CA ILE A 269 -22.93 -9.60 6.20
C ILE A 269 -23.41 -10.57 5.12
N VAL A 270 -23.07 -11.86 5.25
CA VAL A 270 -23.43 -12.93 4.31
C VAL A 270 -24.92 -13.31 4.43
N ARG A 271 -25.54 -13.08 5.59
CA ARG A 271 -26.97 -13.32 5.83
C ARG A 271 -27.80 -12.09 5.44
N LEU A 272 -28.57 -12.21 4.36
CA LEU A 272 -29.46 -11.16 3.85
C LEU A 272 -30.55 -10.77 4.87
N GLN A 273 -30.63 -9.49 5.24
CA GLN A 273 -31.56 -8.97 6.26
C GLN A 273 -32.82 -8.32 5.65
N GLN A 274 -33.62 -9.15 4.98
CA GLN A 274 -34.96 -8.81 4.46
C GLN A 274 -34.97 -7.66 3.42
N LYS A 275 -36.16 -7.15 3.08
CA LYS A 275 -36.42 -6.36 1.86
C LYS A 275 -35.88 -4.92 1.82
N ASN A 276 -35.26 -4.44 2.90
CA ASN A 276 -34.88 -3.02 3.06
C ASN A 276 -33.40 -2.88 3.47
N GLU A 277 -32.49 -3.60 2.80
CA GLU A 277 -31.05 -3.41 3.05
C GLU A 277 -30.58 -2.02 2.60
N THR A 278 -29.66 -1.43 3.35
CA THR A 278 -29.13 -0.09 3.06
C THR A 278 -27.98 -0.16 2.03
N PRO A 279 -27.70 0.93 1.28
CA PRO A 279 -26.58 0.97 0.34
C PRO A 279 -25.23 0.61 0.99
N GLU A 280 -25.00 1.01 2.24
CA GLU A 280 -23.79 0.68 2.99
C GLU A 280 -23.71 -0.80 3.34
N THR A 281 -24.85 -1.45 3.62
CA THR A 281 -24.91 -2.89 3.93
C THR A 281 -24.51 -3.72 2.71
N ILE A 282 -25.00 -3.32 1.53
CA ILE A 282 -24.64 -3.94 0.26
C ILE A 282 -23.17 -3.62 -0.10
N CYS A 283 -22.70 -2.39 0.09
CA CYS A 283 -21.28 -2.03 -0.11
C CYS A 283 -20.35 -2.85 0.80
N ARG A 284 -20.70 -3.06 2.08
CA ARG A 284 -19.97 -3.95 3.00
C ARG A 284 -19.89 -5.37 2.45
N ARG A 285 -21.00 -5.90 1.93
CA ARG A 285 -21.03 -7.24 1.31
C ARG A 285 -20.14 -7.34 0.09
N VAL A 286 -20.18 -6.37 -0.83
CA VAL A 286 -19.29 -6.31 -2.01
C VAL A 286 -17.81 -6.29 -1.57
N VAL A 287 -17.46 -5.39 -0.65
CA VAL A 287 -16.08 -5.27 -0.12
C VAL A 287 -15.64 -6.57 0.58
N ALA A 288 -16.48 -7.16 1.44
CA ALA A 288 -16.19 -8.41 2.14
C ALA A 288 -16.01 -9.60 1.19
N ALA A 289 -16.80 -9.67 0.12
CA ALA A 289 -16.71 -10.72 -0.89
C ALA A 289 -15.42 -10.60 -1.72
N VAL A 290 -15.02 -9.37 -2.09
CA VAL A 290 -13.74 -9.12 -2.78
C VAL A 290 -12.53 -9.40 -1.88
N ILE A 291 -12.59 -9.01 -0.60
CA ILE A 291 -11.55 -9.37 0.39
C ILE A 291 -11.49 -10.89 0.59
N THR A 292 -12.64 -11.56 0.67
CA THR A 292 -12.74 -13.03 0.74
C THR A 292 -12.09 -13.71 -0.47
N GLN A 293 -12.27 -13.16 -1.67
CA GLN A 293 -11.66 -13.71 -2.88
C GLN A 293 -10.12 -13.77 -2.77
N VAL A 294 -9.44 -12.69 -2.40
CA VAL A 294 -7.97 -12.68 -2.24
C VAL A 294 -7.52 -13.46 -1.00
N TYR A 295 -8.24 -13.33 0.11
CA TYR A 295 -8.00 -14.07 1.36
C TYR A 295 -7.99 -15.59 1.13
N SER A 296 -8.90 -16.12 0.32
CA SER A 296 -8.94 -17.56 0.06
C SER A 296 -7.69 -18.08 -0.63
N TYR A 297 -7.05 -17.28 -1.51
CA TYR A 297 -5.76 -17.65 -2.13
C TYR A 297 -4.59 -17.47 -1.15
N MET A 298 -4.66 -16.49 -0.25
CA MET A 298 -3.68 -16.34 0.84
C MET A 298 -3.70 -17.57 1.76
N ILE A 299 -4.88 -18.07 2.16
CA ILE A 299 -4.99 -19.30 2.96
C ILE A 299 -4.45 -20.51 2.20
N THR A 300 -4.95 -20.80 1.00
CA THR A 300 -4.58 -22.02 0.26
C THR A 300 -3.12 -22.04 -0.21
N GLY A 301 -2.53 -20.87 -0.48
CA GLY A 301 -1.10 -20.75 -0.79
C GLY A 301 -0.20 -20.64 0.45
N GLY A 302 -0.76 -20.58 1.65
CA GLY A 302 0.00 -20.35 2.89
C GLY A 302 0.66 -18.97 2.98
N ILE A 303 0.14 -17.97 2.25
CA ILE A 303 0.74 -16.64 2.09
C ILE A 303 0.19 -15.68 3.15
N GLU A 304 1.06 -14.91 3.78
CA GLU A 304 0.71 -14.01 4.89
C GLU A 304 0.09 -12.67 4.43
N LEU A 305 0.46 -12.21 3.23
CA LEU A 305 0.18 -10.88 2.72
C LEU A 305 -0.51 -10.87 1.35
N GLY A 306 -1.31 -9.85 1.09
CA GLY A 306 -1.87 -9.56 -0.23
C GLY A 306 -2.47 -8.16 -0.34
N TYR A 307 -3.00 -7.79 -1.51
CA TYR A 307 -3.85 -6.62 -1.63
C TYR A 307 -4.91 -6.74 -2.74
N VAL A 308 -6.00 -5.99 -2.59
CA VAL A 308 -6.94 -5.68 -3.67
C VAL A 308 -6.54 -4.33 -4.25
N CYS A 309 -6.50 -4.19 -5.58
CA CYS A 309 -6.27 -2.91 -6.25
C CYS A 309 -7.39 -2.59 -7.25
N THR A 310 -7.82 -1.34 -7.25
CA THR A 310 -8.77 -0.77 -8.23
C THR A 310 -8.15 0.34 -9.10
N GLY A 311 -6.84 0.58 -8.95
CA GLY A 311 -6.12 1.70 -9.56
C GLY A 311 -6.30 3.02 -8.80
N GLU A 312 -7.51 3.29 -8.31
CA GLU A 312 -7.77 4.44 -7.41
C GLU A 312 -7.40 4.13 -5.96
N ALA A 313 -7.65 2.89 -5.50
CA ALA A 313 -7.47 2.46 -4.12
C ALA A 313 -6.74 1.12 -4.02
N PHE A 314 -6.01 0.96 -2.91
CA PHE A 314 -5.28 -0.25 -2.54
C PHE A 314 -5.76 -0.69 -1.15
N ILE A 315 -6.34 -1.88 -1.06
CA ILE A 315 -6.74 -2.51 0.21
C ILE A 315 -5.69 -3.57 0.53
N TYR A 316 -4.69 -3.21 1.33
CA TYR A 316 -3.65 -4.13 1.79
C TYR A 316 -4.20 -5.06 2.87
N ILE A 317 -3.89 -6.35 2.78
CA ILE A 317 -4.47 -7.41 3.62
C ILE A 317 -3.35 -8.23 4.28
N HIS A 318 -3.56 -8.55 5.55
CA HIS A 318 -2.72 -9.43 6.36
C HIS A 318 -3.57 -10.48 7.07
N VAL A 319 -3.15 -11.73 6.97
CA VAL A 319 -3.73 -12.83 7.75
C VAL A 319 -2.64 -13.32 8.68
N LYS A 320 -2.71 -12.98 9.97
CA LYS A 320 -1.74 -13.43 10.98
C LYS A 320 -1.69 -14.97 11.04
N ARG A 321 -0.54 -15.51 11.48
CA ARG A 321 -0.34 -16.96 11.62
C ARG A 321 -1.32 -17.59 12.62
N ASP A 322 -1.52 -16.93 13.75
CA ASP A 322 -2.22 -17.48 14.92
C ASP A 322 -3.69 -17.00 15.01
N GLU A 323 -4.06 -15.99 14.21
CA GLU A 323 -5.41 -15.45 14.08
C GLU A 323 -5.93 -15.59 12.62
N PRO A 324 -5.95 -16.81 12.03
CA PRO A 324 -6.28 -17.01 10.61
C PRO A 324 -7.70 -16.55 10.26
N LYS A 325 -8.61 -16.59 11.25
CA LYS A 325 -10.02 -16.20 11.16
C LYS A 325 -10.24 -14.70 10.98
N THR A 326 -9.18 -13.89 11.03
CA THR A 326 -9.24 -12.43 10.88
C THR A 326 -8.42 -11.98 9.69
N ALA A 327 -9.03 -11.22 8.79
CA ALA A 327 -8.34 -10.49 7.72
C ALA A 327 -8.13 -9.03 8.15
N TYR A 328 -6.88 -8.65 8.41
CA TYR A 328 -6.53 -7.27 8.76
C TYR A 328 -6.35 -6.43 7.50
N TYR A 329 -7.02 -5.27 7.41
CA TYR A 329 -7.00 -4.41 6.24
C TYR A 329 -6.37 -3.03 6.49
N TYR A 330 -5.66 -2.49 5.51
CA TYR A 330 -5.30 -1.07 5.46
C TYR A 330 -5.66 -0.48 4.10
N LEU A 331 -6.37 0.66 4.10
CA LEU A 331 -6.75 1.39 2.89
C LEU A 331 -5.74 2.50 2.60
N SER A 332 -5.12 2.46 1.42
CA SER A 332 -4.51 3.64 0.80
C SER A 332 -5.31 4.08 -0.42
N VAL A 333 -5.41 5.39 -0.61
CA VAL A 333 -5.99 6.03 -1.80
C VAL A 333 -4.97 7.07 -2.24
N PRO A 334 -3.94 6.69 -3.05
CA PRO A 334 -2.75 7.53 -3.23
C PRO A 334 -3.02 8.94 -3.80
N ARG A 335 -4.13 9.13 -4.52
CA ARG A 335 -4.57 10.47 -4.96
C ARG A 335 -5.02 11.36 -3.81
N GLU A 336 -5.64 10.81 -2.77
CA GLU A 336 -6.04 11.52 -1.55
C GLU A 336 -4.87 11.67 -0.57
N ASP A 337 -4.12 10.58 -0.36
CA ASP A 337 -3.04 10.52 0.64
C ASP A 337 -1.90 11.50 0.24
N VAL A 338 -1.57 11.57 -1.06
CA VAL A 338 -0.53 12.46 -1.60
C VAL A 338 -1.09 13.80 -2.06
N GLY A 339 -2.13 13.80 -2.90
CA GLY A 339 -2.57 14.96 -3.67
C GLY A 339 -1.78 15.15 -4.98
N GLU A 340 -1.89 16.34 -5.57
CA GLU A 340 -1.28 16.68 -6.89
C GLU A 340 0.25 16.88 -6.84
N SER A 341 0.87 16.91 -5.66
CA SER A 341 2.32 17.00 -5.45
C SER A 341 2.74 16.18 -4.25
N THR A 342 3.91 15.54 -4.33
CA THR A 342 4.49 14.75 -3.25
C THR A 342 5.09 15.61 -2.12
N GLY A 343 5.26 16.91 -2.35
CA GLY A 343 6.03 17.80 -1.47
C GLY A 343 7.55 17.58 -1.52
N TRP A 344 8.05 16.61 -2.30
CA TRP A 344 9.48 16.38 -2.45
C TRP A 344 10.14 17.49 -3.30
N THR A 345 11.33 17.92 -2.87
CA THR A 345 12.22 18.78 -3.66
C THR A 345 13.63 18.21 -3.64
N ALA A 346 14.47 18.57 -4.62
CA ALA A 346 15.79 17.96 -4.78
C ALA A 346 16.84 18.46 -3.77
N ASP A 347 16.55 19.57 -3.08
CA ASP A 347 17.56 20.39 -2.41
C ASP A 347 17.26 20.62 -0.91
N LEU A 348 16.17 20.05 -0.38
CA LEU A 348 15.70 20.20 1.01
C LEU A 348 15.31 18.84 1.61
N ASP A 349 15.71 18.57 2.86
CA ASP A 349 15.28 17.40 3.64
C ASP A 349 13.88 17.61 4.27
N ASP A 350 12.94 18.11 3.46
CA ASP A 350 11.60 18.48 3.90
C ASP A 350 10.65 17.27 4.02
N ASN A 351 9.62 17.46 4.85
CA ASN A 351 8.54 16.48 5.02
C ASN A 351 7.78 16.32 3.71
N ASN A 352 7.89 15.12 3.12
CA ASN A 352 7.30 14.75 1.84
C ASN A 352 6.41 13.51 2.02
N ARG A 353 5.70 13.15 0.94
CA ARG A 353 4.70 12.07 0.91
C ARG A 353 5.09 10.94 -0.04
N LEU A 354 6.38 10.77 -0.35
CA LEU A 354 6.84 9.78 -1.34
C LEU A 354 6.44 8.34 -0.96
N HIS A 355 6.44 8.03 0.34
CA HIS A 355 5.96 6.76 0.89
C HIS A 355 4.47 6.51 0.64
N LEU A 356 3.63 7.54 0.54
CA LEU A 356 2.17 7.45 0.32
C LEU A 356 1.78 7.31 -1.15
N THR A 357 2.73 7.45 -2.09
CA THR A 357 2.49 7.20 -3.52
C THR A 357 2.16 5.72 -3.75
N ALA A 358 1.43 5.39 -4.81
CA ALA A 358 1.08 4.00 -5.14
C ALA A 358 2.32 3.10 -5.23
N LEU A 359 3.34 3.55 -5.98
CA LEU A 359 4.66 2.92 -6.06
C LEU A 359 5.33 2.81 -4.68
N GLY A 360 5.28 3.87 -3.87
CA GLY A 360 5.90 3.87 -2.54
C GLY A 360 5.27 2.87 -1.57
N GLN A 361 3.94 2.80 -1.51
CA GLN A 361 3.20 1.85 -0.68
C GLN A 361 3.47 0.40 -1.13
N VAL A 362 3.40 0.11 -2.44
CA VAL A 362 3.60 -1.26 -2.96
C VAL A 362 5.06 -1.69 -2.90
N LEU A 363 6.04 -0.78 -3.09
CA LEU A 363 7.46 -1.08 -2.90
C LEU A 363 7.75 -1.50 -1.46
N ALA A 364 7.32 -0.71 -0.47
CA ALA A 364 7.53 -1.05 0.94
C ALA A 364 6.72 -2.29 1.37
N PHE A 365 5.53 -2.50 0.80
CA PHE A 365 4.75 -3.72 1.00
C PHE A 365 5.49 -4.95 0.46
N THR A 366 6.06 -4.84 -0.74
CA THR A 366 6.85 -5.88 -1.39
C THR A 366 8.09 -6.21 -0.57
N LEU A 367 8.91 -5.22 -0.21
CA LEU A 367 10.11 -5.42 0.61
C LEU A 367 9.81 -6.04 1.99
N ARG A 368 8.62 -5.79 2.57
CA ARG A 368 8.15 -6.53 3.76
C ARG A 368 7.79 -7.99 3.43
N ALA A 369 7.05 -8.22 2.34
CA ALA A 369 6.61 -9.56 1.93
C ALA A 369 7.77 -10.49 1.53
N LEU A 370 8.82 -9.99 0.89
CA LEU A 370 10.00 -10.79 0.50
C LEU A 370 10.76 -11.37 1.70
N GLN A 371 10.60 -10.79 2.90
CA GLN A 371 11.16 -11.29 4.16
C GLN A 371 10.32 -12.40 4.79
N THR A 372 9.11 -12.66 4.29
CA THR A 372 8.21 -13.71 4.79
C THR A 372 8.39 -15.00 3.99
N THR A 373 8.08 -16.14 4.62
CA THR A 373 8.11 -17.45 3.95
C THR A 373 6.71 -18.08 3.92
N PRO A 374 6.33 -18.78 2.84
CA PRO A 374 5.06 -19.51 2.78
C PRO A 374 4.90 -20.52 3.92
N ARG A 375 3.69 -20.60 4.47
CA ARG A 375 3.37 -21.46 5.61
C ARG A 375 3.32 -22.92 5.18
N ALA A 376 3.91 -23.80 5.99
CA ALA A 376 3.97 -25.22 5.71
C ALA A 376 2.57 -25.85 5.59
N ASN A 377 2.42 -26.88 4.75
CA ASN A 377 1.15 -27.51 4.37
C ASN A 377 0.32 -28.02 5.57
N GLY A 378 0.94 -28.29 6.72
CA GLY A 378 0.24 -28.63 7.97
C GLY A 378 -0.57 -27.45 8.55
N TRP A 379 -0.07 -26.22 8.45
CA TRP A 379 -0.85 -25.02 8.80
C TRP A 379 -1.96 -24.76 7.79
N ILE A 380 -1.67 -24.92 6.49
CA ILE A 380 -2.67 -24.72 5.42
C ILE A 380 -3.86 -25.66 5.65
N LYS A 381 -3.61 -26.98 5.73
CA LYS A 381 -4.68 -27.98 5.92
C LYS A 381 -5.45 -27.82 7.24
N TRP A 382 -4.80 -27.28 8.28
CA TRP A 382 -5.48 -26.92 9.51
C TRP A 382 -6.39 -25.69 9.33
N ALA A 383 -5.92 -24.63 8.67
CA ALA A 383 -6.72 -23.44 8.38
C ALA A 383 -7.92 -23.77 7.47
N GLU A 384 -7.70 -24.52 6.38
CA GLU A 384 -8.75 -25.00 5.47
C GLU A 384 -9.85 -25.81 6.18
N ALA A 385 -9.51 -26.53 7.27
CA ALA A 385 -10.45 -27.32 8.06
C ALA A 385 -11.15 -26.55 9.19
N ASN A 386 -10.71 -25.33 9.52
CA ASN A 386 -11.23 -24.49 10.63
C ASN A 386 -11.88 -23.18 10.16
N LEU A 387 -11.84 -22.90 8.86
CA LEU A 387 -12.44 -21.72 8.23
C LEU A 387 -13.76 -22.07 7.54
N GLN A 388 -14.70 -21.13 7.56
CA GLN A 388 -15.97 -21.28 6.85
C GLN A 388 -15.79 -21.00 5.35
N ARG A 389 -16.76 -21.43 4.55
CA ARG A 389 -16.87 -20.99 3.15
C ARG A 389 -17.86 -19.83 3.03
N TRP A 390 -17.74 -19.08 1.96
CA TRP A 390 -18.67 -18.03 1.57
C TRP A 390 -19.83 -18.65 0.78
N GLU A 391 -21.01 -18.65 1.40
CA GLU A 391 -22.24 -19.22 0.86
C GLU A 391 -23.32 -18.12 0.90
N MET A 392 -23.62 -17.52 -0.26
CA MET A 392 -24.68 -16.52 -0.36
C MET A 392 -26.04 -17.22 -0.28
N VAL A 393 -26.91 -16.76 0.62
CA VAL A 393 -28.21 -17.43 0.83
C VAL A 393 -29.20 -17.16 -0.31
N TYR A 394 -29.03 -16.07 -1.09
CA TYR A 394 -29.79 -15.79 -2.33
C TYR A 394 -28.95 -14.96 -3.32
N ASP A 395 -29.13 -15.20 -4.63
CA ASP A 395 -28.21 -14.78 -5.72
C ASP A 395 -28.36 -13.33 -6.25
N VAL A 396 -29.26 -12.50 -5.71
CA VAL A 396 -29.81 -11.35 -6.46
C VAL A 396 -29.67 -9.98 -5.77
N ILE A 397 -28.47 -9.60 -5.31
CA ILE A 397 -28.15 -8.18 -4.98
C ILE A 397 -26.70 -7.81 -5.37
N LEU A 398 -26.43 -7.68 -6.67
CA LEU A 398 -25.20 -7.04 -7.21
C LEU A 398 -25.45 -6.10 -8.40
N ASP A 399 -26.67 -6.11 -8.96
CA ASP A 399 -27.04 -5.33 -10.16
C ASP A 399 -27.79 -4.01 -9.85
N GLU A 400 -28.04 -3.74 -8.55
CA GLU A 400 -29.02 -2.74 -8.10
C GLU A 400 -28.45 -1.37 -7.66
N ILE A 401 -27.22 -1.30 -7.14
CA ILE A 401 -26.61 -0.03 -6.72
C ILE A 401 -25.85 0.60 -7.88
N GLN A 402 -26.16 1.85 -8.19
CA GLN A 402 -25.29 2.72 -8.98
C GLN A 402 -24.60 3.70 -8.02
N GLU A 403 -23.44 4.22 -8.41
CA GLU A 403 -22.64 5.12 -7.57
C GLU A 403 -23.40 6.37 -7.10
N LYS A 404 -24.35 6.85 -7.91
CA LYS A 404 -25.31 7.94 -7.59
C LYS A 404 -26.19 7.68 -6.35
N ASP A 405 -26.36 6.40 -5.97
CA ASP A 405 -27.21 5.94 -4.88
C ASP A 405 -26.40 5.83 -3.55
N ILE A 406 -25.08 6.06 -3.62
CA ILE A 406 -24.17 6.21 -2.49
C ILE A 406 -24.04 7.71 -2.18
N LEU A 407 -24.23 8.10 -0.91
CA LEU A 407 -24.17 9.51 -0.51
C LEU A 407 -22.72 10.01 -0.33
N ASP A 408 -22.15 10.56 -1.41
CA ASP A 408 -20.78 11.10 -1.52
C ASP A 408 -20.31 11.98 -0.34
N SER A 409 -21.21 12.75 0.27
CA SER A 409 -20.85 13.90 1.11
C SER A 409 -20.38 13.58 2.53
N ASN A 410 -20.65 12.38 3.05
CA ASN A 410 -20.43 12.06 4.47
C ASN A 410 -19.23 11.13 4.75
N PHE A 411 -18.79 10.32 3.77
CA PHE A 411 -17.88 9.20 4.04
C PHE A 411 -16.39 9.56 3.88
N LYS A 412 -15.83 10.16 4.93
CA LYS A 412 -14.41 9.95 5.27
C LYS A 412 -14.31 8.71 6.15
N PRO A 413 -13.68 7.60 5.72
CA PRO A 413 -13.31 6.53 6.64
C PRO A 413 -12.31 7.10 7.64
N ALA A 414 -12.74 7.26 8.90
CA ALA A 414 -11.96 7.85 9.98
C ALA A 414 -10.90 6.87 10.55
N ALA A 415 -10.23 6.14 9.66
CA ALA A 415 -9.12 5.24 9.95
C ALA A 415 -7.99 6.05 10.58
N GLN A 416 -7.84 5.95 11.91
CA GLN A 416 -6.81 6.68 12.67
C GLN A 416 -5.41 6.39 12.11
N SER A 417 -5.21 5.19 11.56
CA SER A 417 -3.98 4.75 10.92
C SER A 417 -3.62 5.54 9.65
N ARG A 418 -4.60 5.98 8.84
CA ARG A 418 -4.34 6.83 7.66
C ARG A 418 -3.85 8.22 8.07
N ASP A 419 -4.46 8.82 9.10
CA ASP A 419 -4.01 10.10 9.65
C ASP A 419 -2.60 9.99 10.27
N VAL A 420 -2.34 8.92 11.04
CA VAL A 420 -1.02 8.62 11.57
C VAL A 420 0.01 8.48 10.45
N TYR A 421 -0.23 7.66 9.41
CA TYR A 421 0.75 7.47 8.33
C TYR A 421 0.97 8.74 7.51
N SER A 422 -0.07 9.56 7.33
CA SER A 422 0.00 10.86 6.64
C SER A 422 0.88 11.90 7.36
N ARG A 423 1.11 11.73 8.67
CA ARG A 423 2.00 12.58 9.48
C ARG A 423 3.45 12.09 9.53
N LEU A 424 3.72 10.86 9.09
CA LEU A 424 5.08 10.34 8.98
C LEU A 424 5.71 10.82 7.67
N SER A 425 7.03 10.99 7.67
CA SER A 425 7.82 11.24 6.45
C SER A 425 9.15 10.47 6.55
N PRO A 426 9.15 9.14 6.35
CA PRO A 426 10.34 8.30 6.53
C PRO A 426 11.29 8.36 5.33
N VAL A 427 10.87 8.90 4.19
CA VAL A 427 11.71 9.10 3.00
C VAL A 427 12.48 10.41 3.14
N LYS A 428 13.76 10.33 3.48
CA LYS A 428 14.61 11.50 3.75
C LYS A 428 15.93 11.42 2.99
N THR A 429 16.26 12.49 2.28
CA THR A 429 17.53 12.61 1.55
C THR A 429 18.63 13.00 2.51
N MET A 430 19.24 11.99 3.14
CA MET A 430 20.28 12.14 4.16
C MET A 430 21.49 12.93 3.63
N SER A 431 21.53 14.23 3.92
CA SER A 431 22.69 15.09 3.67
C SER A 431 23.82 14.74 4.66
N ARG A 432 24.62 13.73 4.30
CA ARG A 432 25.70 13.15 5.13
C ARG A 432 26.76 14.15 5.60
N ALA A 433 26.76 15.38 5.06
CA ALA A 433 27.54 16.52 5.53
C ALA A 433 27.30 16.92 7.00
N MET A 434 26.11 16.69 7.59
CA MET A 434 25.84 17.12 8.97
C MET A 434 26.03 16.04 10.06
N LEU A 435 25.77 14.76 9.79
CA LEU A 435 25.81 13.73 10.85
C LEU A 435 27.23 13.38 11.35
N VAL A 436 28.28 13.69 10.58
CA VAL A 436 29.67 13.55 11.06
C VAL A 436 30.03 14.68 12.04
N SER A 437 29.37 15.84 11.97
CA SER A 437 29.63 16.97 12.87
C SER A 437 28.98 16.84 14.25
N ALA A 438 28.01 15.93 14.42
CA ALA A 438 27.29 15.73 15.68
C ALA A 438 27.96 14.73 16.64
N ALA A 439 29.02 14.04 16.19
CA ALA A 439 29.69 12.95 16.90
C ALA A 439 31.18 13.24 17.21
N CYS A 440 31.59 14.51 17.21
CA CYS A 440 32.94 14.95 17.60
C CYS A 440 32.88 16.33 18.29
N GLY A 441 32.35 16.38 19.51
CA GLY A 441 32.59 17.53 20.40
C GLY A 441 34.08 17.59 20.79
N PRO A 442 34.72 18.77 20.84
CA PRO A 442 36.15 18.88 21.17
C PRO A 442 36.39 18.57 22.65
N SER A 443 36.65 17.29 22.96
CA SER A 443 37.04 16.85 24.29
C SER A 443 38.40 17.44 24.67
N GLN A 444 38.42 18.30 25.69
CA GLN A 444 39.64 18.87 26.24
C GLN A 444 40.39 17.80 27.04
N HIS A 445 41.20 16.98 26.37
CA HIS A 445 42.04 15.99 27.04
C HIS A 445 43.44 16.55 27.33
N ILE A 446 43.77 16.64 28.62
CA ILE A 446 45.02 17.19 29.13
C ILE A 446 46.17 16.17 29.00
N THR A 447 47.33 16.63 28.56
CA THR A 447 48.57 15.84 28.42
C THR A 447 49.20 15.51 29.78
N PRO A 448 49.63 14.27 30.05
CA PRO A 448 50.40 13.92 31.24
C PRO A 448 51.93 13.83 31.00
N LEU A 449 52.67 14.07 32.09
CA LEU A 449 54.13 13.93 32.30
C LEU A 449 55.08 14.93 31.58
N GLY A 450 55.81 15.71 32.39
CA GLY A 450 56.75 16.75 31.95
C GLY A 450 57.70 17.36 33.01
N ASP A 451 57.69 16.82 34.24
CA ASP A 451 58.73 16.94 35.30
C ASP A 451 58.97 18.30 36.04
N TYR A 452 59.52 18.16 37.25
CA TYR A 452 60.17 19.15 38.16
C TYR A 452 59.39 20.16 39.05
N GLU A 453 60.01 20.37 40.23
CA GLU A 453 59.86 21.39 41.30
C GLU A 453 58.58 21.41 42.20
N LYS A 454 58.78 20.96 43.44
CA LYS A 454 58.07 21.28 44.71
C LYS A 454 58.41 22.73 45.18
N PRO A 455 57.93 23.30 46.32
CA PRO A 455 57.31 22.72 47.54
C PRO A 455 56.05 23.51 48.02
N ASP A 456 55.50 23.37 49.25
CA ASP A 456 55.01 22.23 50.06
C ASP A 456 53.95 22.78 51.05
N GLY A 457 53.26 21.91 51.82
CA GLY A 457 52.34 22.27 52.92
C GLY A 457 50.84 22.10 52.60
N GLU A 458 49.98 21.68 53.53
CA GLU A 458 50.18 21.09 54.87
C GLU A 458 48.93 20.25 55.26
N PHE A 459 49.10 19.29 56.19
CA PHE A 459 48.12 18.38 56.87
C PHE A 459 46.60 18.53 56.57
N ASP A 460 45.82 17.51 56.18
CA ASP A 460 45.51 16.21 56.88
C ASP A 460 44.84 16.40 58.28
N PRO A 461 43.91 15.55 58.78
CA PRO A 461 42.66 15.04 58.17
C PRO A 461 41.42 15.03 59.14
N ASN A 462 40.35 14.31 58.74
CA ASN A 462 39.49 13.46 59.59
C ASN A 462 38.23 13.97 60.37
N THR A 463 37.06 13.54 59.85
CA THR A 463 35.90 12.95 60.58
C THR A 463 34.88 13.91 61.31
N PRO A 464 33.75 13.47 61.93
CA PRO A 464 32.43 13.82 61.37
C PRO A 464 31.31 14.30 62.35
N SER A 465 30.09 14.47 61.78
CA SER A 465 28.75 14.46 62.44
C SER A 465 28.19 15.77 63.02
N ARG A 466 26.96 16.15 62.61
CA ARG A 466 25.73 15.97 63.43
C ARG A 466 24.45 16.59 62.81
N SER A 467 23.33 15.95 63.12
CA SER A 467 21.95 16.48 63.12
C SER A 467 21.17 15.73 64.22
N PRO A 468 19.89 16.05 64.54
CA PRO A 468 19.06 17.21 64.20
C PRO A 468 18.61 18.00 65.46
N ARG A 469 17.78 19.06 65.31
CA ARG A 469 16.90 19.57 66.40
C ARG A 469 15.77 20.50 65.93
N GLU A 470 14.57 20.22 66.43
CA GLU A 470 13.36 21.06 66.54
C GLU A 470 12.89 20.99 68.05
N PRO A 471 11.78 21.59 68.55
CA PRO A 471 10.67 22.35 67.90
C PRO A 471 10.15 23.63 68.64
N ARG A 472 9.00 24.16 68.15
CA ARG A 472 7.91 24.94 68.82
C ARG A 472 7.95 26.50 68.91
N ALA A 473 7.26 27.12 67.94
CA ALA A 473 5.97 27.86 68.05
C ALA A 473 5.72 28.98 69.10
N ALA A 474 5.24 30.16 68.65
CA ALA A 474 3.96 30.82 69.04
C ALA A 474 3.70 32.20 68.34
N ASN A 475 2.42 32.58 68.19
CA ASN A 475 1.86 33.89 67.75
C ASN A 475 1.40 34.71 69.00
N PRO A 476 1.12 36.05 69.00
CA PRO A 476 0.11 36.71 68.13
C PRO A 476 0.17 38.26 67.86
N SER A 477 -0.70 38.76 66.95
CA SER A 477 -1.51 40.05 66.89
C SER A 477 -1.05 41.40 67.52
N SER A 478 -1.52 42.62 67.16
CA SER A 478 -2.79 43.07 66.55
C SER A 478 -2.83 44.58 66.16
N ARG A 479 -3.60 44.95 65.11
CA ARG A 479 -4.26 46.29 64.85
C ARG A 479 -3.35 47.54 64.65
N ARG A 480 -3.82 48.66 64.07
CA ARG A 480 -5.15 49.11 63.56
C ARG A 480 -4.93 49.81 62.17
N THR A 481 -5.60 50.81 61.58
CA THR A 481 -6.74 51.78 61.78
C THR A 481 -7.00 52.44 60.39
N THR A 482 -8.17 52.89 59.90
CA THR A 482 -9.63 52.66 60.07
C THR A 482 -10.40 53.49 59.01
N THR A 483 -11.74 53.34 58.91
CA THR A 483 -12.71 54.19 58.14
C THR A 483 -12.73 53.93 56.61
N LYS A 484 -13.72 54.39 55.80
CA LYS A 484 -14.84 55.33 56.06
C LYS A 484 -16.10 55.03 55.20
N ALA A 485 -17.28 55.11 55.84
CA ALA A 485 -18.61 55.58 55.35
C ALA A 485 -19.07 55.24 53.90
N SER A 486 -20.02 54.31 53.66
CA SER A 486 -21.50 54.36 53.89
C SER A 486 -22.28 55.09 52.76
N ARG A 487 -23.50 54.69 52.33
CA ARG A 487 -24.67 54.23 53.12
C ARG A 487 -25.73 53.51 52.23
N ASP A 488 -26.73 52.88 52.85
CA ASP A 488 -27.84 52.10 52.24
C ASP A 488 -29.01 52.96 51.68
N GLU A 489 -29.83 52.38 50.77
CA GLU A 489 -31.27 52.07 51.01
C GLU A 489 -31.95 51.34 49.80
N SER A 490 -33.20 50.86 49.99
CA SER A 490 -34.02 50.09 49.02
C SER A 490 -34.90 51.00 48.11
N THR A 491 -35.68 50.55 47.11
CA THR A 491 -36.94 49.75 47.22
C THR A 491 -37.61 49.53 45.85
N GLY A 492 -38.24 48.36 45.61
CA GLY A 492 -39.22 48.13 44.51
C GLY A 492 -38.65 47.94 43.08
N GLY A 493 -39.40 47.44 42.09
CA GLY A 493 -40.73 46.80 42.14
C GLY A 493 -41.45 46.70 40.77
N THR A 494 -42.01 45.53 40.46
CA THR A 494 -43.19 45.30 39.56
C THR A 494 -43.06 45.42 38.02
N ILE A 495 -43.12 44.24 37.37
CA ILE A 495 -43.96 43.83 36.20
C ILE A 495 -44.24 44.86 35.06
N MET A 496 -43.81 44.53 33.83
CA MET A 496 -44.72 44.29 32.68
C MET A 496 -43.99 43.69 31.45
N ALA A 497 -44.76 43.19 30.47
CA ALA A 497 -44.24 42.50 29.29
C ALA A 497 -45.06 42.76 28.00
N SER A 498 -44.47 42.36 26.87
CA SER A 498 -45.12 42.02 25.59
C SER A 498 -45.52 43.14 24.61
N ILE A 499 -45.60 42.71 23.33
CA ILE A 499 -46.12 43.40 22.12
C ILE A 499 -45.22 44.54 21.60
N GLY A 500 -44.86 44.61 20.31
CA GLY A 500 -45.10 43.69 19.19
C GLY A 500 -45.39 44.42 17.86
N ILE A 501 -45.50 43.66 16.77
CA ILE A 501 -45.79 44.09 15.38
C ILE A 501 -44.58 44.75 14.67
N GLY A 502 -44.32 44.29 13.45
CA GLY A 502 -43.18 44.64 12.59
C GLY A 502 -42.98 43.56 11.53
#